data_AF-A0A372Q467-F1
#
_entry.id   AF-A0A372Q467-F1
#
_cell.length_a   1.000
_cell.length_b   1.000
_cell.length_c   1.000
_cell.angle_alpha   90.00
_cell.angle_beta   90.00
_cell.angle_gamma   90.00
#
_symmetry.space_group_name_H-M   'P 1'
#
loop_
_entity.id
_entity.type
_entity.pdbx_description
1 polymer ?
#
loop_
_entity_poly.entity_id
_entity_poly.type
_entity_poly.pdbx_seq_one_letter_code
_entity_poly.pdbx_strand_id
1 'polypeptide(L)'
;MAKVATDFMKRHNWTFETPLSELAQYTEEINKSLRDDCKEQVEVLIPIRPTGNREEGRDTVDKIAQGIVDNDYSSEKIKQISYDLGSSAPNPVAGRSRLTLLRKKLQDRGADHLKKEATKIPHITTEANKIQARRLVLDEDEGVDWPEHFLLEPVQERLEKCDFSLLPSKEDLVDVMIMLSMRPADVATLRIDKYEASDEIWYDPKYSWYCTGYSKTKEETGVGEPRPFLSMEKDPIRAREFLTWIQKAIPEKFTFLRKNKSGIVNVNLINLVLAKHGITSNKLRKIGADHASRIHRGKNDSRRQRLRKLACRQVVGRDESVQHYGIMNDPPSCNYLKETGDRAKIKEKMD
;
A
#
# COMPACT_ATOMS: atom_id res chain seq x y z
N MET A 1 -21.80 4.20 -8.33
CA MET A 1 -23.27 4.27 -8.54
C MET A 1 -23.86 5.65 -8.17
N ALA A 2 -23.59 6.22 -6.99
CA ALA A 2 -24.16 7.53 -6.59
C ALA A 2 -23.77 8.71 -7.52
N LYS A 3 -22.54 8.75 -8.04
CA LYS A 3 -22.05 9.82 -8.95
C LYS A 3 -22.74 9.78 -10.32
N VAL A 4 -22.84 8.59 -10.94
CA VAL A 4 -23.55 8.38 -12.22
C VAL A 4 -25.00 8.81 -12.13
N ALA A 5 -25.70 8.42 -11.06
CA ALA A 5 -27.09 8.82 -10.85
C ALA A 5 -27.22 10.35 -10.70
N THR A 6 -26.32 10.97 -9.94
CA THR A 6 -26.34 12.43 -9.70
C THR A 6 -26.04 13.22 -10.98
N ASP A 7 -25.10 12.77 -11.81
CA ASP A 7 -24.77 13.41 -13.08
C ASP A 7 -25.89 13.25 -14.11
N PHE A 8 -26.56 12.09 -14.13
CA PHE A 8 -27.69 11.85 -15.02
C PHE A 8 -28.89 12.74 -14.63
N MET A 9 -29.19 12.83 -13.33
CA MET A 9 -30.24 13.72 -12.82
C MET A 9 -29.99 15.19 -13.19
N LYS A 10 -28.73 15.64 -13.13
CA LYS A 10 -28.35 17.01 -13.54
C LYS A 10 -28.46 17.25 -15.05
N ARG A 11 -27.99 16.30 -15.87
CA ARG A 11 -28.01 16.46 -17.34
C ARG A 11 -29.42 16.48 -17.92
N HIS A 12 -30.33 15.72 -17.32
CA HIS A 12 -31.72 15.61 -17.80
C HIS A 12 -32.72 16.40 -16.95
N ASN A 13 -32.24 17.27 -16.03
CA ASN A 13 -33.07 18.07 -15.12
C ASN A 13 -34.15 17.25 -14.38
N TRP A 14 -33.83 16.02 -14.01
CA TRP A 14 -34.76 15.16 -13.30
C TRP A 14 -34.92 15.62 -11.85
N THR A 15 -36.17 15.64 -11.41
CA THR A 15 -36.55 15.90 -10.01
C THR A 15 -37.06 14.61 -9.40
N PHE A 16 -37.30 14.60 -8.09
CA PHE A 16 -37.93 13.45 -7.41
C PHE A 16 -39.36 13.15 -7.90
N GLU A 17 -39.92 14.01 -8.75
CA GLU A 17 -41.26 13.90 -9.31
C GLU A 17 -41.28 13.36 -10.76
N THR A 18 -40.12 13.07 -11.35
CA THR A 18 -40.02 12.55 -12.72
C THR A 18 -40.67 11.15 -12.82
N PRO A 19 -41.66 10.94 -13.71
CA PRO A 19 -42.38 9.67 -13.81
C PRO A 19 -41.49 8.55 -14.36
N LEU A 20 -41.69 7.34 -13.83
CA LEU A 20 -40.95 6.11 -14.19
C LEU A 20 -40.99 5.79 -15.70
N SER A 21 -42.06 6.18 -16.40
CA SER A 21 -42.20 5.99 -17.85
C SER A 21 -41.22 6.85 -18.66
N GLU A 22 -40.80 7.99 -18.13
CA GLU A 22 -39.82 8.88 -18.74
C GLU A 22 -38.40 8.35 -18.52
N LEU A 23 -38.12 7.79 -17.34
CA LEU A 23 -36.86 7.10 -17.03
C LEU A 23 -36.61 5.90 -17.95
N ALA A 24 -37.66 5.16 -18.30
CA ALA A 24 -37.56 3.98 -19.16
C ALA A 24 -37.00 4.30 -20.57
N GLN A 25 -37.19 5.53 -21.05
CA GLN A 25 -36.69 5.95 -22.37
C GLN A 25 -35.16 6.08 -22.42
N TYR A 26 -34.52 6.26 -21.27
CA TYR A 26 -33.07 6.41 -21.15
C TYR A 26 -32.38 5.12 -20.70
N THR A 27 -33.11 4.00 -20.67
CA THR A 27 -32.58 2.71 -20.19
C THR A 27 -31.32 2.27 -20.94
N GLU A 28 -31.24 2.48 -22.26
CA GLU A 28 -30.04 2.14 -23.04
C GLU A 28 -28.85 3.06 -22.72
N GLU A 29 -29.08 4.36 -22.54
CA GLU A 29 -28.04 5.35 -22.24
C GLU A 29 -27.52 5.19 -20.81
N ILE A 30 -28.40 4.92 -19.85
CA ILE A 30 -28.06 4.53 -18.48
C ILE A 30 -27.25 3.24 -18.52
N ASN A 31 -27.68 2.22 -19.26
CA ASN A 31 -26.94 0.96 -19.39
C ASN A 31 -25.58 1.11 -20.08
N LYS A 32 -25.44 2.06 -21.02
CA LYS A 32 -24.17 2.37 -21.68
C LYS A 32 -23.23 3.11 -20.74
N SER A 33 -23.73 4.13 -20.04
CA SER A 33 -22.97 4.87 -19.02
C SER A 33 -22.54 3.96 -17.88
N LEU A 34 -23.43 3.06 -17.43
CA LEU A 34 -23.11 2.02 -16.46
C LEU A 34 -22.10 1.01 -17.01
N ARG A 35 -22.06 0.72 -18.32
CA ARG A 35 -21.07 -0.19 -18.92
C ARG A 35 -19.70 0.45 -19.08
N ASP A 36 -19.64 1.75 -19.36
CA ASP A 36 -18.38 2.50 -19.45
C ASP A 36 -17.80 2.72 -18.05
N ASP A 37 -18.64 3.12 -17.07
CA ASP A 37 -18.27 3.11 -15.66
C ASP A 37 -18.01 1.70 -15.14
N CYS A 38 -18.68 0.66 -15.64
CA CYS A 38 -18.38 -0.73 -15.29
C CYS A 38 -17.12 -1.24 -15.98
N LYS A 39 -16.61 -0.69 -17.08
CA LYS A 39 -15.29 -1.10 -17.58
C LYS A 39 -14.19 -0.54 -16.67
N GLU A 40 -14.37 0.70 -16.24
CA GLU A 40 -13.50 1.36 -15.27
C GLU A 40 -13.63 0.72 -13.88
N GLN A 41 -14.86 0.41 -13.47
CA GLN A 41 -15.14 -0.31 -12.23
C GLN A 41 -14.87 -1.80 -12.33
N VAL A 42 -14.87 -2.47 -13.49
CA VAL A 42 -14.43 -3.87 -13.62
C VAL A 42 -12.92 -3.96 -13.44
N GLU A 43 -12.16 -2.90 -13.73
CA GLU A 43 -10.77 -2.81 -13.29
C GLU A 43 -10.61 -2.55 -11.78
N VAL A 44 -11.59 -1.91 -11.13
CA VAL A 44 -11.61 -1.57 -9.68
C VAL A 44 -12.31 -2.64 -8.81
N LEU A 45 -13.20 -3.45 -9.39
CA LEU A 45 -14.12 -4.41 -8.79
C LEU A 45 -14.00 -5.79 -9.44
N ILE A 46 -12.84 -6.17 -10.00
CA ILE A 46 -12.54 -7.61 -9.97
C ILE A 46 -12.53 -7.94 -8.48
N PRO A 47 -13.44 -8.81 -8.00
CA PRO A 47 -13.40 -9.25 -6.62
C PRO A 47 -11.97 -9.73 -6.37
N ILE A 48 -11.42 -9.41 -5.22
CA ILE A 48 -10.36 -10.21 -4.63
C ILE A 48 -10.93 -11.63 -4.59
N ARG A 49 -10.78 -12.39 -5.68
CA ARG A 49 -11.15 -13.79 -5.71
C ARG A 49 -10.31 -14.40 -4.61
N PRO A 50 -10.91 -15.13 -3.67
CA PRO A 50 -10.16 -15.78 -2.63
C PRO A 50 -9.24 -16.79 -3.31
N THR A 51 -7.95 -16.49 -3.42
CA THR A 51 -6.92 -17.52 -3.58
C THR A 51 -6.72 -18.18 -2.21
N GLY A 52 -7.80 -18.78 -1.72
CA GLY A 52 -7.71 -19.96 -0.88
C GLY A 52 -7.18 -21.08 -1.76
N ASN A 53 -6.23 -21.82 -1.23
CA ASN A 53 -5.44 -22.88 -1.87
C ASN A 53 -4.19 -22.34 -2.59
N ARG A 54 -3.07 -23.01 -2.31
CA ARG A 54 -1.75 -22.78 -2.92
C ARG A 54 -1.95 -22.49 -4.42
N GLU A 55 -1.62 -21.28 -4.87
CA GLU A 55 -1.82 -20.89 -6.26
C GLU A 55 -1.13 -21.90 -7.19
N GLU A 56 -1.92 -22.65 -7.96
CA GLU A 56 -1.44 -23.52 -9.04
C GLU A 56 -0.46 -22.76 -9.97
N GLY A 57 -0.60 -21.43 -10.07
CA GLY A 57 0.30 -20.55 -10.82
C GLY A 57 1.73 -20.39 -10.26
N ARG A 58 1.98 -20.50 -8.95
CA ARG A 58 3.35 -20.39 -8.41
C ARG A 58 4.18 -21.63 -8.71
N ASP A 59 3.57 -22.79 -8.52
CA ASP A 59 4.18 -24.06 -8.89
C ASP A 59 4.32 -24.14 -10.42
N THR A 60 3.40 -23.55 -11.18
CA THR A 60 3.51 -23.46 -12.65
C THR A 60 4.69 -22.58 -13.08
N VAL A 61 4.89 -21.40 -12.47
CA VAL A 61 6.05 -20.54 -12.79
C VAL A 61 7.38 -21.22 -12.42
N ASP A 62 7.42 -21.91 -11.28
CA ASP A 62 8.61 -22.64 -10.85
C ASP A 62 8.95 -23.81 -11.78
N LYS A 63 7.92 -24.55 -12.24
CA LYS A 63 8.07 -25.60 -13.27
C LYS A 63 8.53 -25.04 -14.62
N ILE A 64 8.00 -23.89 -15.04
CA ILE A 64 8.46 -23.20 -16.26
C ILE A 64 9.93 -22.79 -16.13
N ALA A 65 10.31 -22.23 -14.97
CA ALA A 65 11.69 -21.86 -14.70
C ALA A 65 12.62 -23.08 -14.76
N GLN A 66 12.24 -24.18 -14.10
CA GLN A 66 12.96 -25.45 -14.16
C GLN A 66 13.11 -25.93 -15.61
N GLY A 67 12.02 -25.95 -16.38
CA GLY A 67 12.05 -26.35 -17.79
C GLY A 67 12.96 -25.50 -18.66
N ILE A 68 13.08 -24.20 -18.41
CA ILE A 68 14.00 -23.32 -19.14
C ILE A 68 15.47 -23.57 -18.74
N VAL A 69 15.73 -23.94 -17.48
CA VAL A 69 17.10 -24.26 -17.03
C VAL A 69 17.55 -25.61 -17.58
N ASP A 70 16.71 -26.65 -17.49
CA ASP A 70 17.05 -28.02 -17.85
C ASP A 70 17.14 -28.24 -19.36
N ASN A 71 16.45 -27.42 -20.14
CA ASN A 71 16.47 -27.51 -21.59
C ASN A 71 17.33 -26.40 -22.21
N ASP A 72 18.01 -26.72 -23.30
CA ASP A 72 18.77 -25.75 -24.09
C ASP A 72 17.85 -25.03 -25.09
N TYR A 73 16.88 -24.27 -24.56
CA TYR A 73 15.97 -23.50 -25.40
C TYR A 73 16.64 -22.28 -26.01
N SER A 74 16.38 -22.05 -27.30
CA SER A 74 16.75 -20.79 -27.96
C SER A 74 16.06 -19.60 -27.28
N SER A 75 16.65 -18.41 -27.45
CA SER A 75 16.08 -17.16 -26.93
C SER A 75 14.66 -16.92 -27.43
N GLU A 76 14.36 -17.27 -28.68
CA GLU A 76 13.03 -17.16 -29.29
C GLU A 76 12.01 -18.04 -28.59
N LYS A 77 12.38 -19.28 -28.24
CA LYS A 77 11.50 -20.18 -27.50
C LYS A 77 11.25 -19.69 -26.07
N ILE A 78 12.28 -19.15 -25.41
CA ILE A 78 12.13 -18.55 -24.07
C ILE A 78 11.24 -17.32 -24.11
N LYS A 79 11.40 -16.46 -25.13
CA LYS A 79 10.52 -15.30 -25.38
C LYS A 79 9.06 -15.74 -25.55
N GLN A 80 8.81 -16.78 -26.34
CA GLN A 80 7.45 -17.29 -26.55
C GLN A 80 6.82 -17.81 -25.24
N ILE A 81 7.54 -18.67 -24.50
CA ILE A 81 7.07 -19.19 -23.20
C ILE A 81 6.76 -18.04 -22.23
N SER A 82 7.62 -17.02 -22.22
CA SER A 82 7.45 -15.84 -21.37
C SER A 82 6.25 -15.00 -21.80
N TYR A 83 6.06 -14.80 -23.11
CA TYR A 83 4.91 -14.11 -23.66
C TYR A 83 3.61 -14.84 -23.27
N ASP A 84 3.53 -16.16 -23.44
CA ASP A 84 2.35 -16.95 -23.09
C ASP A 84 2.05 -16.90 -21.58
N LEU A 85 3.10 -16.96 -20.74
CA LEU A 85 2.98 -16.81 -19.29
C LEU A 85 2.44 -15.44 -18.89
N GLY A 86 2.93 -14.38 -19.52
CA GLY A 86 2.51 -13.01 -19.24
C GLY A 86 1.10 -12.71 -19.75
N SER A 87 0.78 -13.14 -20.98
CA SER A 87 -0.49 -12.88 -21.66
C SER A 87 -1.65 -13.74 -21.12
N SER A 88 -1.36 -14.91 -20.53
CA SER A 88 -2.36 -15.74 -19.83
C SER A 88 -2.83 -15.17 -18.48
N ALA A 89 -2.31 -14.01 -18.07
CA ALA A 89 -2.75 -13.34 -16.86
C ALA A 89 -4.02 -12.52 -17.10
N PRO A 90 -4.87 -12.30 -16.07
CA PRO A 90 -6.13 -11.57 -16.23
C PRO A 90 -5.94 -10.10 -16.64
N ASN A 91 -4.75 -9.53 -16.48
CA ASN A 91 -4.41 -8.18 -16.92
C ASN A 91 -2.88 -8.01 -17.06
N PRO A 92 -2.41 -6.95 -17.74
CA PRO A 92 -0.97 -6.70 -17.94
C PRO A 92 -0.17 -6.57 -16.64
N VAL A 93 -0.75 -6.01 -15.57
CA VAL A 93 -0.07 -5.88 -14.26
C VAL A 93 0.21 -7.25 -13.64
N ALA A 94 -0.78 -8.15 -13.67
CA ALA A 94 -0.63 -9.53 -13.25
C ALA A 94 0.36 -10.29 -14.14
N GLY A 95 0.33 -10.05 -15.45
CA GLY A 95 1.29 -10.62 -16.41
C GLY A 95 2.73 -10.22 -16.10
N ARG A 96 2.98 -8.92 -15.89
CA ARG A 96 4.28 -8.39 -15.46
C ARG A 96 4.74 -9.00 -14.12
N SER A 97 3.83 -9.23 -13.19
CA SER A 97 4.13 -9.88 -11.91
C SER A 97 4.61 -11.32 -12.12
N ARG A 98 3.92 -12.12 -12.94
CA ARG A 98 4.34 -13.49 -13.29
C ARG A 98 5.72 -13.53 -13.96
N LEU A 99 5.99 -12.63 -14.90
CA LEU A 99 7.30 -12.50 -15.55
C LEU A 99 8.42 -12.13 -14.57
N THR A 100 8.12 -11.29 -13.57
CA THR A 100 9.07 -10.92 -12.53
C THR A 100 9.37 -12.10 -11.60
N LEU A 101 8.34 -12.87 -11.24
CA LEU A 101 8.51 -14.11 -10.48
C LEU A 101 9.36 -15.12 -11.26
N LEU A 102 9.10 -15.32 -12.56
CA LEU A 102 9.87 -16.21 -13.43
C LEU A 102 11.36 -15.87 -13.40
N ARG A 103 11.71 -14.59 -13.56
CA ARG A 103 13.10 -14.12 -13.51
C ARG A 103 13.78 -14.41 -12.18
N LYS A 104 13.08 -14.20 -11.06
CA LYS A 104 13.59 -14.54 -9.73
C LYS A 104 13.84 -16.04 -9.61
N LYS A 105 12.91 -16.88 -10.07
CA LYS A 105 13.08 -18.35 -10.05
C LYS A 105 14.22 -18.82 -10.94
N LEU A 106 14.40 -18.20 -12.11
CA LEU A 106 15.56 -18.47 -12.98
C LEU A 106 16.88 -18.09 -12.30
N GLN A 107 16.92 -16.96 -11.58
CA GLN A 107 18.08 -16.54 -10.80
C GLN A 107 18.39 -17.52 -9.66
N ASP A 108 17.38 -17.92 -8.88
CA ASP A 108 17.52 -18.89 -7.79
C ASP A 108 18.05 -20.25 -8.29
N ARG A 109 17.83 -20.57 -9.58
CA ARG A 109 18.24 -21.81 -10.25
C ARG A 109 19.54 -21.67 -11.07
N GLY A 110 20.25 -20.56 -10.96
CA GLY A 110 21.54 -20.36 -11.62
C GLY A 110 21.45 -20.15 -13.14
N ALA A 111 20.30 -19.75 -13.69
CA ALA A 111 20.17 -19.46 -15.11
C ALA A 111 21.14 -18.32 -15.53
N ASP A 112 21.70 -18.45 -16.73
CA ASP A 112 22.58 -17.43 -17.31
C ASP A 112 21.84 -16.11 -17.61
N HIS A 113 22.60 -15.07 -17.93
CA HIS A 113 22.07 -13.76 -18.23
C HIS A 113 21.18 -13.73 -19.49
N LEU A 114 21.52 -14.49 -20.53
CA LEU A 114 20.78 -14.51 -21.80
C LEU A 114 19.38 -15.08 -21.62
N LYS A 115 19.24 -16.18 -20.89
CA LYS A 115 17.95 -16.79 -20.52
C LYS A 115 17.08 -15.80 -19.76
N LYS A 116 17.66 -15.02 -18.82
CA LYS A 116 16.93 -13.99 -18.07
C LYS A 116 16.47 -12.84 -18.96
N GLU A 117 17.35 -12.35 -19.85
CA GLU A 117 17.01 -11.27 -20.77
C GLU A 117 15.91 -11.66 -21.75
N ALA A 118 15.92 -12.90 -22.25
CA ALA A 118 14.89 -13.42 -23.14
C ALA A 118 13.48 -13.44 -22.51
N THR A 119 13.35 -13.41 -21.19
CA THR A 119 12.05 -13.32 -20.51
C THR A 119 11.46 -11.90 -20.45
N LYS A 120 12.21 -10.87 -20.86
CA LYS A 120 11.71 -9.50 -20.87
C LYS A 120 10.75 -9.32 -22.05
N ILE A 121 9.48 -9.06 -21.73
CA ILE A 121 8.45 -8.74 -22.71
C ILE A 121 8.10 -7.25 -22.60
N PRO A 122 8.63 -6.38 -23.50
CA PRO A 122 8.46 -4.94 -23.40
C PRO A 122 6.99 -4.51 -23.46
N HIS A 123 6.22 -5.06 -24.39
CA HIS A 123 4.78 -4.77 -24.54
C HIS A 123 4.00 -4.90 -23.23
N ILE A 124 4.11 -6.05 -22.55
CA ILE A 124 3.41 -6.31 -21.28
C ILE A 124 3.89 -5.35 -20.18
N THR A 125 5.20 -5.07 -20.16
CA THR A 125 5.80 -4.15 -19.18
C THR A 125 5.28 -2.72 -19.38
N THR A 126 5.23 -2.25 -20.63
CA THR A 126 4.74 -0.93 -21.01
C THR A 126 3.27 -0.75 -20.64
N GLU A 127 2.41 -1.71 -21.00
CA GLU A 127 0.98 -1.65 -20.66
C GLU A 127 0.74 -1.70 -19.16
N ALA A 128 1.47 -2.56 -18.42
CA ALA A 128 1.40 -2.58 -16.97
C ALA A 128 1.82 -1.24 -16.33
N ASN A 129 2.86 -0.60 -16.86
CA ASN A 129 3.32 0.70 -16.37
C ASN A 129 2.30 1.81 -16.66
N LYS A 130 1.66 1.81 -17.84
CA LYS A 130 0.59 2.75 -18.19
C LYS A 130 -0.61 2.63 -17.24
N ILE A 131 -1.05 1.39 -16.97
CA ILE A 131 -2.15 1.13 -16.02
C ILE A 131 -1.79 1.64 -14.63
N GLN A 132 -0.57 1.37 -14.16
CA GLN A 132 -0.11 1.84 -12.85
C GLN A 132 -0.01 3.37 -12.79
N ALA A 133 0.52 4.02 -13.82
CA ALA A 133 0.62 5.48 -13.89
C ALA A 133 -0.75 6.15 -13.89
N ARG A 134 -1.70 5.65 -14.69
CA ARG A 134 -3.08 6.15 -14.69
C ARG A 134 -3.74 6.03 -13.33
N ARG A 135 -3.57 4.89 -12.65
CA ARG A 135 -4.08 4.70 -11.28
C ARG A 135 -3.47 5.68 -10.28
N LEU A 136 -2.19 6.04 -10.44
CA LEU A 136 -1.56 7.03 -9.58
C LEU A 136 -2.16 8.43 -9.80
N VAL A 137 -2.40 8.82 -11.05
CA VAL A 137 -3.05 10.10 -11.38
C VAL A 137 -4.49 10.14 -10.85
N LEU A 138 -5.26 9.07 -11.02
CA LEU A 138 -6.62 8.99 -10.47
C LEU A 138 -6.62 9.07 -8.94
N ASP A 139 -5.72 8.34 -8.27
CA ASP A 139 -5.54 8.43 -6.82
C ASP A 139 -5.19 9.88 -6.39
N GLU A 140 -4.42 10.63 -7.21
CA GLU A 140 -4.08 12.03 -6.96
C GLU A 140 -5.27 12.99 -7.08
N ASP A 141 -6.05 12.86 -8.15
CA ASP A 141 -7.14 13.76 -8.51
C ASP A 141 -8.40 13.52 -7.67
N GLU A 142 -8.80 12.26 -7.46
CA GLU A 142 -10.03 11.91 -6.74
C GLU A 142 -9.84 11.82 -5.22
N GLY A 143 -8.58 11.72 -4.78
CA GLY A 143 -8.25 11.36 -3.41
C GLY A 143 -8.60 9.90 -3.09
N VAL A 144 -8.16 9.44 -1.93
CA VAL A 144 -8.48 8.07 -1.47
C VAL A 144 -9.42 8.17 -0.28
N ASP A 145 -10.65 7.67 -0.46
CA ASP A 145 -11.59 7.52 0.65
C ASP A 145 -11.17 6.36 1.55
N TRP A 146 -11.05 6.63 2.84
CA TRP A 146 -10.64 5.63 3.82
C TRP A 146 -11.86 5.05 4.52
N PRO A 147 -11.94 3.72 4.67
CA PRO A 147 -13.01 3.12 5.45
C PRO A 147 -13.04 3.74 6.85
N GLU A 148 -14.23 4.06 7.34
CA GLU A 148 -14.42 4.69 8.66
C GLU A 148 -13.65 3.96 9.77
N HIS A 149 -13.60 2.64 9.69
CA HIS A 149 -12.87 1.76 10.61
C HIS A 149 -11.37 2.08 10.75
N PHE A 150 -10.76 2.69 9.72
CA PHE A 150 -9.34 3.06 9.69
C PHE A 150 -9.09 4.57 9.76
N LEU A 151 -10.12 5.36 10.09
CA LEU A 151 -9.92 6.76 10.43
C LEU A 151 -9.04 6.90 11.68
N LEU A 152 -8.47 8.09 11.87
CA LEU A 152 -7.48 8.36 12.90
C LEU A 152 -8.00 8.04 14.30
N GLU A 153 -9.15 8.61 14.68
CA GLU A 153 -9.73 8.48 16.01
C GLU A 153 -10.12 7.03 16.35
N PRO A 154 -10.86 6.29 15.50
CA PRO A 154 -11.15 4.87 15.77
C PRO A 154 -9.90 4.00 15.96
N VAL A 155 -8.84 4.24 15.20
CA VAL A 155 -7.58 3.49 15.35
C VAL A 155 -6.92 3.81 16.69
N GLN A 156 -6.89 5.09 17.09
CA GLN A 156 -6.33 5.50 18.38
C GLN A 156 -7.10 4.88 19.55
N GLU A 157 -8.43 4.91 19.51
CA GLU A 157 -9.28 4.34 20.54
C GLU A 157 -9.03 2.83 20.74
N ARG A 158 -8.83 2.08 19.65
CA ARG A 158 -8.50 0.65 19.73
C ARG A 158 -7.11 0.41 20.31
N LEU A 159 -6.11 1.19 19.89
CA LEU A 159 -4.74 1.10 20.43
C LEU A 159 -4.69 1.42 21.93
N GLU A 160 -5.50 2.37 22.41
CA GLU A 160 -5.59 2.71 23.84
C GLU A 160 -6.19 1.60 24.70
N LYS A 161 -7.02 0.73 24.11
CA LYS A 161 -7.68 -0.40 24.78
C LYS A 161 -6.87 -1.70 24.74
N CYS A 162 -5.74 -1.74 24.03
CA CYS A 162 -4.94 -2.95 23.92
C CYS A 162 -4.37 -3.36 25.29
N ASP A 163 -4.57 -4.62 25.66
CA ASP A 163 -3.97 -5.24 26.84
C ASP A 163 -2.78 -6.13 26.43
N PHE A 164 -1.56 -5.69 26.79
CA PHE A 164 -0.33 -6.40 26.47
C PHE A 164 -0.16 -7.73 27.21
N SER A 165 -0.97 -8.01 28.24
CA SER A 165 -0.97 -9.30 28.94
C SER A 165 -1.67 -10.41 28.14
N LEU A 166 -2.52 -10.03 27.17
CA LEU A 166 -3.28 -10.96 26.34
C LEU A 166 -2.60 -11.19 24.98
N LEU A 167 -2.97 -12.27 24.30
CA LEU A 167 -2.49 -12.53 22.94
C LEU A 167 -3.18 -11.61 21.92
N PRO A 168 -2.42 -10.85 21.10
CA PRO A 168 -2.98 -9.88 20.15
C PRO A 168 -3.90 -10.54 19.14
N SER A 169 -5.06 -9.95 18.86
CA SER A 169 -5.96 -10.35 17.79
C SER A 169 -5.41 -9.99 16.40
N LYS A 170 -6.12 -10.41 15.34
CA LYS A 170 -5.77 -9.97 13.98
C LYS A 170 -6.05 -8.48 13.76
N GLU A 171 -7.00 -7.90 14.49
CA GLU A 171 -7.30 -6.46 14.44
C GLU A 171 -6.18 -5.68 15.13
N ASP A 172 -5.70 -6.13 16.29
CA ASP A 172 -4.55 -5.53 16.97
C ASP A 172 -3.30 -5.51 16.07
N LEU A 173 -3.06 -6.59 15.32
CA LEU A 173 -1.98 -6.63 14.32
C LEU A 173 -2.17 -5.54 13.25
N VAL A 174 -3.39 -5.37 12.74
CA VAL A 174 -3.70 -4.36 11.72
C VAL A 174 -3.52 -2.95 12.28
N ASP A 175 -3.99 -2.68 13.50
CA ASP A 175 -3.86 -1.38 14.16
C ASP A 175 -2.39 -1.04 14.45
N VAL A 176 -1.60 -1.98 14.94
CA VAL A 176 -0.15 -1.80 15.12
C VAL A 176 0.55 -1.60 13.77
N MET A 177 0.09 -2.24 12.70
CA MET A 177 0.61 -1.99 11.34
C MET A 177 0.31 -0.57 10.85
N ILE A 178 -0.87 -0.02 11.14
CA ILE A 178 -1.23 1.37 10.85
C ILE A 178 -0.36 2.30 11.71
N MET A 179 -0.35 2.09 13.03
CA MET A 179 0.41 2.88 13.99
C MET A 179 1.87 3.05 13.56
N LEU A 180 2.51 1.93 13.19
CA LEU A 180 3.91 1.90 12.75
C LEU A 180 4.09 2.17 11.26
N SER A 181 3.03 2.31 10.45
CA SER A 181 3.13 2.47 8.99
C SER A 181 4.01 1.40 8.32
N MET A 182 3.91 0.14 8.75
CA MET A 182 4.80 -0.95 8.34
C MET A 182 4.17 -1.89 7.30
N ARG A 183 5.00 -2.60 6.51
CA ARG A 183 4.48 -3.68 5.64
C ARG A 183 4.33 -4.96 6.48
N PRO A 184 3.45 -5.88 6.06
CA PRO A 184 3.43 -7.23 6.62
C PRO A 184 4.82 -7.91 6.66
N ALA A 185 5.62 -7.69 5.60
CA ALA A 185 6.95 -8.28 5.50
C ALA A 185 7.96 -7.70 6.50
N ASP A 186 7.70 -6.50 7.02
CA ASP A 186 8.57 -5.81 7.97
C ASP A 186 8.32 -6.31 9.42
N VAL A 187 7.11 -6.80 9.74
CA VAL A 187 6.67 -7.06 11.13
C VAL A 187 7.65 -7.92 11.91
N ALA A 188 8.12 -9.03 11.31
CA ALA A 188 8.99 -9.98 12.00
C ALA A 188 10.43 -9.48 12.22
N THR A 189 10.88 -8.51 11.40
CA THR A 189 12.30 -8.10 11.38
C THR A 189 12.52 -6.65 11.79
N LEU A 190 11.47 -5.82 11.81
CA LEU A 190 11.53 -4.43 12.21
C LEU A 190 12.03 -4.31 13.66
N ARG A 191 12.93 -3.37 13.90
CA ARG A 191 13.37 -2.99 15.25
C ARG A 191 13.25 -1.49 15.44
N ILE A 192 12.98 -1.07 16.67
CA ILE A 192 12.90 0.34 17.09
C ILE A 192 13.87 0.48 18.25
N ASP A 193 14.98 1.15 17.98
CA ASP A 193 16.08 1.27 18.93
C ASP A 193 16.44 2.73 19.14
N LYS A 194 16.83 3.07 20.37
CA LYS A 194 17.44 4.36 20.68
C LYS A 194 18.88 4.32 20.16
N TYR A 195 19.25 5.31 19.35
CA TYR A 195 20.63 5.50 18.96
C TYR A 195 21.19 6.71 19.68
N GLU A 196 22.39 6.55 20.22
CA GLU A 196 23.21 7.65 20.72
C GLU A 196 24.25 7.94 19.64
N ALA A 197 24.50 9.23 19.37
CA ALA A 197 25.37 9.65 18.29
C ALA A 197 26.77 9.04 18.48
N SER A 198 27.16 8.13 17.58
CA SER A 198 28.56 7.83 17.32
C SER A 198 29.06 8.77 16.22
N ASP A 199 30.38 8.83 16.01
CA ASP A 199 31.03 9.67 14.98
C ASP A 199 30.66 9.28 13.51
N GLU A 200 29.59 8.50 13.31
CA GLU A 200 29.13 8.04 11.99
C GLU A 200 28.20 9.05 11.29
N ILE A 201 28.52 9.30 10.01
CA ILE A 201 28.02 10.40 9.16
C ILE A 201 26.54 10.25 8.75
N TRP A 202 25.93 9.06 8.88
CA TRP A 202 24.55 8.80 8.42
C TRP A 202 23.45 9.19 9.43
N TYR A 203 23.84 9.77 10.58
CA TYR A 203 22.95 10.15 11.67
C TYR A 203 22.43 11.59 11.54
N ASP A 204 21.10 11.80 11.50
CA ASP A 204 20.49 13.11 11.73
C ASP A 204 20.27 13.33 13.23
N PRO A 205 21.08 14.16 13.92
CA PRO A 205 21.03 14.34 15.36
C PRO A 205 19.72 14.92 15.90
N LYS A 206 18.83 15.34 15.00
CA LYS A 206 17.46 15.72 15.36
C LYS A 206 16.61 14.54 15.84
N TYR A 207 17.01 13.30 15.58
CA TYR A 207 16.29 12.10 15.98
C TYR A 207 17.13 11.26 16.92
N SER A 208 16.51 10.73 17.98
CA SER A 208 17.15 9.84 18.97
C SER A 208 16.71 8.38 18.86
N TRP A 209 15.76 8.10 17.97
CA TRP A 209 15.17 6.77 17.77
C TRP A 209 15.12 6.41 16.29
N TYR A 210 15.49 5.16 15.97
CA TYR A 210 15.66 4.70 14.60
C TYR A 210 15.00 3.33 14.39
N CYS A 211 14.65 3.07 13.14
CA CYS A 211 14.18 1.78 12.65
C CYS A 211 15.22 1.07 11.79
N THR A 212 15.38 -0.23 12.03
CA THR A 212 16.16 -1.15 11.19
C THR A 212 15.32 -2.37 10.78
N GLY A 213 15.84 -3.23 9.89
CA GLY A 213 15.20 -4.52 9.57
C GLY A 213 13.94 -4.44 8.69
N TYR A 214 13.73 -3.34 7.96
CA TYR A 214 12.67 -3.21 6.96
C TYR A 214 13.04 -3.92 5.64
N SER A 215 12.06 -4.45 4.90
CA SER A 215 12.27 -5.42 3.81
C SER A 215 12.85 -4.87 2.50
N LYS A 216 12.98 -3.55 2.35
CA LYS A 216 13.51 -2.91 1.12
C LYS A 216 14.94 -2.40 1.34
N THR A 217 15.86 -3.30 1.67
CA THR A 217 17.29 -3.02 1.65
C THR A 217 17.83 -3.32 0.25
N LYS A 218 18.62 -2.40 -0.32
CA LYS A 218 19.43 -2.76 -1.50
C LYS A 218 20.48 -3.78 -1.05
N GLU A 219 20.74 -4.78 -1.89
CA GLU A 219 21.73 -5.84 -1.62
C GLU A 219 23.14 -5.30 -1.34
N GLU A 220 23.43 -4.06 -1.74
CA GLU A 220 24.75 -3.42 -1.60
C GLU A 220 25.22 -3.18 -0.14
N THR A 221 24.33 -3.15 0.87
CA THR A 221 24.75 -2.84 2.26
C THR A 221 24.53 -3.94 3.29
N GLY A 222 23.83 -5.05 2.96
CA GLY A 222 23.66 -6.24 3.82
C GLY A 222 22.86 -6.04 5.13
N VAL A 223 22.86 -4.83 5.69
CA VAL A 223 22.09 -4.37 6.85
C VAL A 223 21.41 -3.07 6.42
N GLY A 224 20.08 -3.02 6.52
CA GLY A 224 19.36 -1.82 6.15
C GLY A 224 19.79 -0.63 6.99
N GLU A 225 20.31 0.41 6.33
CA GLU A 225 20.68 1.68 6.96
C GLU A 225 19.59 2.10 7.96
N PRO A 226 19.95 2.43 9.21
CA PRO A 226 18.94 2.85 10.18
C PRO A 226 18.25 4.13 9.68
N ARG A 227 16.94 4.20 9.88
CA ARG A 227 16.12 5.34 9.45
C ARG A 227 15.43 5.99 10.64
N PRO A 228 15.30 7.32 10.67
CA PRO A 228 14.58 7.99 11.75
C PRO A 228 13.20 7.37 11.98
N PHE A 229 12.88 7.12 13.24
CA PHE A 229 11.59 6.59 13.63
C PHE A 229 10.53 7.70 13.67
N LEU A 230 9.40 7.46 13.01
CA LEU A 230 8.19 8.28 13.09
C LEU A 230 6.98 7.36 13.00
N SER A 231 6.02 7.54 13.92
CA SER A 231 4.81 6.73 13.98
C SER A 231 3.64 7.54 14.53
N MET A 232 2.44 6.95 14.57
CA MET A 232 1.30 7.53 15.27
C MET A 232 1.53 7.62 16.77
N GLU A 233 2.09 6.58 17.38
CA GLU A 233 2.51 6.60 18.78
C GLU A 233 3.77 7.49 18.89
N LYS A 234 3.66 8.53 19.72
CA LYS A 234 4.72 9.52 19.95
C LYS A 234 5.76 9.01 20.92
N ASP A 235 5.37 8.16 21.86
CA ASP A 235 6.30 7.52 22.78
C ASP A 235 6.97 6.32 22.09
N PRO A 236 8.27 6.42 21.73
CA PRO A 236 8.96 5.34 21.06
C PRO A 236 9.12 4.08 21.93
N ILE A 237 9.08 4.22 23.27
CA ILE A 237 9.11 3.08 24.19
C ILE A 237 7.82 2.29 24.06
N ARG A 238 6.67 2.95 24.21
CA ARG A 238 5.36 2.32 24.00
C ARG A 238 5.19 1.75 22.59
N ALA A 239 5.67 2.45 21.56
CA ALA A 239 5.64 1.93 20.18
C ALA A 239 6.46 0.65 20.02
N ARG A 240 7.61 0.55 20.71
CA ARG A 240 8.44 -0.66 20.76
C ARG A 240 7.74 -1.79 21.53
N GLU A 241 6.99 -1.48 22.58
CA GLU A 241 6.19 -2.48 23.30
C GLU A 241 5.11 -3.10 22.42
N PHE A 242 4.33 -2.28 21.69
CA PHE A 242 3.37 -2.75 20.68
C PHE A 242 4.04 -3.66 19.63
N LEU A 243 5.19 -3.24 19.10
CA LEU A 243 5.93 -4.05 18.12
C LEU A 243 6.35 -5.40 18.72
N THR A 244 6.90 -5.38 19.93
CA THR A 244 7.37 -6.58 20.63
C THR A 244 6.22 -7.53 20.95
N TRP A 245 5.08 -6.98 21.38
CA TRP A 245 3.86 -7.74 21.66
C TRP A 245 3.37 -8.50 20.42
N ILE A 246 3.29 -7.83 19.27
CA ILE A 246 2.96 -8.47 17.99
C ILE A 246 4.00 -9.52 17.59
N GLN A 247 5.29 -9.20 17.72
CA GLN A 247 6.39 -10.10 17.34
C GLN A 247 6.41 -11.40 18.17
N LYS A 248 6.16 -11.31 19.48
CA LYS A 248 6.05 -12.47 20.38
C LYS A 248 4.91 -13.41 19.99
N ALA A 249 3.83 -12.88 19.39
CA ALA A 249 2.71 -13.69 18.94
C ALA A 249 2.91 -14.35 17.56
N ILE A 250 4.00 -14.04 16.83
CA ILE A 250 4.27 -14.62 15.51
C ILE A 250 4.39 -16.15 15.52
N PRO A 251 5.13 -16.77 16.46
CA PRO A 251 5.28 -18.22 16.49
C PRO A 251 3.97 -19.01 16.64
N GLU A 252 2.98 -18.43 17.33
CA GLU A 252 1.77 -19.14 17.72
C GLU A 252 0.54 -18.68 16.92
N LYS A 253 0.35 -17.37 16.77
CA LYS A 253 -0.87 -16.77 16.22
C LYS A 253 -0.69 -16.18 14.83
N PHE A 254 0.49 -15.63 14.53
CA PHE A 254 0.78 -15.01 13.24
C PHE A 254 1.83 -15.76 12.43
N THR A 255 1.74 -17.08 12.40
CA THR A 255 2.70 -17.97 11.70
C THR A 255 2.86 -17.64 10.22
N PHE A 256 1.83 -17.08 9.58
CA PHE A 256 1.85 -16.60 8.19
C PHE A 256 2.81 -15.42 7.95
N LEU A 257 3.24 -14.72 9.01
CA LEU A 257 4.26 -13.67 8.95
C LEU A 257 5.69 -14.22 8.89
N ARG A 258 5.89 -15.52 9.13
CA ARG A 258 7.21 -16.14 8.95
C ARG A 258 7.58 -16.17 7.47
N LYS A 259 8.81 -15.77 7.18
CA LYS A 259 9.38 -15.89 5.83
C LYS A 259 9.51 -17.37 5.47
N ASN A 260 9.09 -17.72 4.26
CA ASN A 260 9.31 -19.06 3.72
C ASN A 260 10.79 -19.25 3.29
N LYS A 261 11.14 -20.43 2.78
CA LYS A 261 12.50 -20.74 2.28
C LYS A 261 13.01 -19.74 1.24
N SER A 262 12.11 -19.06 0.52
CA SER A 262 12.43 -18.03 -0.49
C SER A 262 12.45 -16.60 0.06
N GLY A 263 12.39 -16.42 1.39
CA GLY A 263 12.41 -15.12 2.05
C GLY A 263 11.10 -14.32 1.95
N ILE A 264 10.00 -14.93 1.48
CA ILE A 264 8.72 -14.25 1.22
C ILE A 264 7.75 -14.50 2.37
N VAL A 265 7.10 -13.43 2.84
CA VAL A 265 6.01 -13.48 3.83
C VAL A 265 4.67 -13.73 3.15
N ASN A 266 3.81 -14.58 3.74
CA ASN A 266 2.48 -14.82 3.22
C ASN A 266 1.51 -13.72 3.67
N VAL A 267 1.32 -12.72 2.81
CA VAL A 267 0.45 -11.56 3.08
C VAL A 267 -1.04 -11.85 2.82
N ASN A 268 -1.40 -13.00 2.26
CA ASN A 268 -2.76 -13.29 1.83
C ASN A 268 -3.74 -13.27 3.01
N LEU A 269 -3.33 -13.76 4.18
CA LEU A 269 -4.21 -13.80 5.34
C LEU A 269 -4.53 -12.40 5.88
N ILE A 270 -3.57 -11.47 5.84
CA ILE A 270 -3.81 -10.06 6.18
C ILE A 270 -4.71 -9.42 5.14
N ASN A 271 -4.41 -9.62 3.85
CA ASN A 271 -5.23 -9.05 2.79
C ASN A 271 -6.67 -9.57 2.85
N LEU A 272 -6.93 -10.79 3.32
CA LEU A 272 -8.29 -11.31 3.55
C LEU A 272 -9.04 -10.54 4.65
N VAL A 273 -8.35 -10.18 5.74
CA VAL A 273 -8.93 -9.33 6.80
C VAL A 273 -9.25 -7.96 6.24
N LEU A 274 -8.31 -7.36 5.50
CA LEU A 274 -8.44 -6.03 4.93
C LEU A 274 -9.48 -5.95 3.80
N ALA A 275 -9.71 -7.06 3.08
CA ALA A 275 -10.70 -7.13 2.01
C ALA A 275 -12.12 -6.85 2.49
N LYS A 276 -12.44 -7.17 3.76
CA LYS A 276 -13.73 -6.82 4.39
C LYS A 276 -13.99 -5.32 4.42
N HIS A 277 -12.92 -4.53 4.38
CA HIS A 277 -12.96 -3.07 4.37
C HIS A 277 -12.58 -2.49 3.00
N GLY A 278 -12.47 -3.33 1.95
CA GLY A 278 -12.15 -2.86 0.60
C GLY A 278 -10.74 -2.30 0.42
N ILE A 279 -9.80 -2.56 1.34
CA ILE A 279 -8.42 -2.06 1.24
C ILE A 279 -7.37 -3.18 1.18
N THR A 280 -6.14 -2.79 0.82
CA THR A 280 -4.98 -3.68 0.76
C THR A 280 -3.96 -3.29 1.82
N SER A 281 -3.03 -4.19 2.15
CA SER A 281 -1.91 -3.87 3.06
C SER A 281 -1.04 -2.69 2.59
N ASN A 282 -0.96 -2.44 1.28
CA ASN A 282 -0.29 -1.26 0.75
C ASN A 282 -1.07 0.03 1.08
N LYS A 283 -2.39 0.03 0.89
CA LYS A 283 -3.26 1.15 1.28
C LYS A 283 -3.21 1.38 2.81
N LEU A 284 -3.28 0.32 3.60
CA LEU A 284 -3.15 0.36 5.07
C LEU A 284 -1.88 1.10 5.54
N ARG A 285 -0.74 0.80 4.91
CA ARG A 285 0.53 1.49 5.21
C ARG A 285 0.45 3.00 4.93
N LYS A 286 -0.23 3.39 3.83
CA LYS A 286 -0.41 4.81 3.46
C LYS A 286 -1.28 5.54 4.50
N ILE A 287 -2.36 4.88 4.97
CA ILE A 287 -3.22 5.40 6.05
C ILE A 287 -2.38 5.71 7.29
N GLY A 288 -1.61 4.74 7.75
CA GLY A 288 -0.73 4.93 8.92
C GLY A 288 0.24 6.10 8.78
N ALA A 289 0.83 6.24 7.60
CA ALA A 289 1.81 7.31 7.35
C ALA A 289 1.15 8.69 7.36
N ASP A 290 -0.10 8.78 6.92
CA ASP A 290 -0.86 10.02 6.96
C ASP A 290 -1.28 10.38 8.38
N HIS A 291 -1.81 9.41 9.13
CA HIS A 291 -2.14 9.57 10.54
C HIS A 291 -0.94 10.07 11.35
N ALA A 292 0.23 9.46 11.14
CA ALA A 292 1.47 9.93 11.74
C ALA A 292 1.76 11.40 11.33
N SER A 293 1.66 11.75 10.05
CA SER A 293 1.83 13.13 9.58
C SER A 293 0.89 14.13 10.26
N ARG A 294 -0.39 13.76 10.48
CA ARG A 294 -1.40 14.57 11.17
C ARG A 294 -1.05 14.78 12.64
N ILE A 295 -0.75 13.69 13.35
CA ILE A 295 -0.37 13.69 14.78
C ILE A 295 0.87 14.56 15.04
N HIS A 296 1.83 14.57 14.12
CA HIS A 296 3.06 15.36 14.19
C HIS A 296 2.91 16.78 13.62
N ARG A 297 1.67 17.22 13.36
CA ARG A 297 1.27 18.59 12.95
C ARG A 297 2.11 19.13 11.79
N GLY A 298 2.09 18.44 10.65
CA GLY A 298 2.66 18.98 9.42
C GLY A 298 2.03 20.33 9.05
N LYS A 299 2.78 21.42 9.26
CA LYS A 299 2.34 22.82 9.08
C LYS A 299 1.94 23.18 7.63
N ASN A 300 2.45 22.44 6.66
CA ASN A 300 2.20 22.61 5.22
C ASN A 300 2.37 21.26 4.50
N ASP A 301 1.99 21.19 3.23
CA ASP A 301 1.98 19.94 2.47
C ASP A 301 3.36 19.34 2.28
N SER A 302 4.39 20.18 2.09
CA SER A 302 5.78 19.71 1.98
C SER A 302 6.25 19.04 3.27
N ARG A 303 5.92 19.60 4.44
CA ARG A 303 6.22 18.99 5.74
C ARG A 303 5.42 17.72 5.97
N ARG A 304 4.12 17.70 5.63
CA ARG A 304 3.27 16.48 5.72
C ARG A 304 3.86 15.37 4.86
N GLN A 305 4.27 15.69 3.64
CA GLN A 305 4.92 14.73 2.75
C GLN A 305 6.25 14.21 3.30
N ARG A 306 7.09 15.09 3.87
CA ARG A 306 8.32 14.66 4.56
C ARG A 306 8.01 13.70 5.71
N LEU A 307 7.00 14.00 6.53
CA LEU A 307 6.58 13.15 7.64
C LEU A 307 6.05 11.79 7.14
N ARG A 308 5.21 11.76 6.10
CA ARG A 308 4.76 10.51 5.47
C ARG A 308 5.94 9.68 4.94
N LYS A 309 6.94 10.31 4.29
CA LYS A 309 8.18 9.63 3.84
C LYS A 309 8.93 9.00 5.01
N LEU A 310 9.06 9.71 6.13
CA LEU A 310 9.72 9.22 7.34
C LEU A 310 8.95 8.07 8.00
N ALA A 311 7.63 8.19 8.19
CA ALA A 311 6.80 7.09 8.72
C ALA A 311 6.89 5.84 7.84
N CYS A 312 6.87 6.04 6.51
CA CYS A 312 7.12 4.98 5.55
C CYS A 312 8.59 4.58 5.39
N ARG A 313 9.52 5.09 6.20
CA ARG A 313 10.93 4.66 6.17
C ARG A 313 11.52 4.71 4.76
N GLN A 314 11.15 5.72 3.99
CA GLN A 314 11.63 5.91 2.62
C GLN A 314 12.94 6.70 2.58
N VAL A 315 13.71 6.60 1.49
CA VAL A 315 14.94 7.37 1.34
C VAL A 315 14.53 8.82 1.06
N VAL A 316 14.90 9.73 1.95
CA VAL A 316 14.64 11.16 1.80
C VAL A 316 15.51 11.66 0.63
N GLY A 317 14.90 12.27 -0.39
CA GLY A 317 15.58 12.70 -1.62
C GLY A 317 15.26 11.87 -2.87
N ARG A 318 14.49 10.78 -2.76
CA ARG A 318 13.79 10.16 -3.91
C ARG A 318 12.36 10.68 -3.99
N ASP A 319 11.93 11.14 -5.17
CA ASP A 319 10.65 11.82 -5.35
C ASP A 319 9.44 10.88 -5.51
N GLU A 320 9.67 9.63 -5.88
CA GLU A 320 8.71 8.91 -6.73
C GLU A 320 7.53 8.18 -6.06
N SER A 321 7.31 8.19 -4.73
CA SER A 321 6.23 7.34 -4.17
C SER A 321 5.33 7.90 -3.08
N VAL A 322 5.64 9.08 -2.53
CA VAL A 322 4.77 9.78 -1.55
C VAL A 322 4.11 11.02 -2.17
N GLN A 323 4.65 11.50 -3.28
CA GLN A 323 4.06 12.59 -4.06
C GLN A 323 2.70 12.20 -4.63
N HIS A 324 2.58 10.96 -5.09
CA HIS A 324 1.33 10.36 -5.57
C HIS A 324 0.42 9.80 -4.45
N TYR A 325 0.54 10.33 -3.23
CA TYR A 325 -0.48 10.10 -2.21
C TYR A 325 -1.53 11.17 -2.42
N GLY A 326 -2.65 10.76 -3.02
CA GLY A 326 -3.84 11.58 -3.16
C GLY A 326 -4.13 12.44 -1.95
N ILE A 327 -4.61 13.64 -2.23
CA ILE A 327 -5.20 14.50 -1.20
C ILE A 327 -6.28 13.66 -0.53
N MET A 328 -6.17 13.46 0.78
CA MET A 328 -7.12 12.62 1.49
C MET A 328 -8.38 13.43 1.71
N ASN A 329 -9.51 12.87 1.29
CA ASN A 329 -10.80 13.47 1.56
C ASN A 329 -11.06 13.33 3.06
N ASP A 330 -11.02 14.44 3.78
CA ASP A 330 -11.37 14.45 5.19
C ASP A 330 -12.89 14.17 5.31
N PRO A 331 -13.32 13.32 6.27
CA PRO A 331 -14.72 13.32 6.67
C PRO A 331 -15.11 14.74 7.09
N PRO A 332 -16.34 15.19 6.81
CA PRO A 332 -16.79 16.55 7.16
C PRO A 332 -16.68 16.89 8.66
N SER A 333 -16.48 15.91 9.55
CA SER A 333 -16.24 16.09 10.99
C SER A 333 -14.78 16.31 11.38
N CYS A 334 -13.79 16.06 10.51
CA CYS A 334 -12.37 16.29 10.77
C CYS A 334 -11.95 17.77 10.59
N ASN A 335 -12.85 18.71 10.89
CA ASN A 335 -12.44 20.06 11.23
C ASN A 335 -11.86 20.03 12.64
N TYR A 336 -10.61 19.58 12.76
CA TYR A 336 -9.81 19.93 13.92
C TYR A 336 -9.93 21.42 14.11
N LEU A 337 -10.48 21.82 15.26
CA LEU A 337 -10.65 23.19 15.72
C LEU A 337 -9.49 24.03 15.21
N LYS A 338 -9.77 24.88 14.22
CA LYS A 338 -9.03 26.12 14.06
C LYS A 338 -9.25 26.85 15.36
N GLU A 339 -8.37 26.63 16.34
CA GLU A 339 -8.20 27.57 17.43
C GLU A 339 -7.89 28.90 16.76
N THR A 340 -8.92 29.74 16.67
CA THR A 340 -8.86 31.16 16.41
C THR A 340 -8.16 31.80 17.60
N GLY A 341 -6.85 31.61 17.70
CA GLY A 341 -5.94 32.45 18.48
C GLY A 341 -5.17 33.33 17.49
N ASP A 342 -5.09 34.62 17.78
CA ASP A 342 -4.26 35.62 17.09
C ASP A 342 -4.86 36.35 15.88
N ARG A 343 -6.13 36.77 15.99
CA ARG A 343 -6.65 37.94 15.23
C ARG A 343 -7.36 38.99 16.09
N ALA A 344 -6.88 39.17 17.32
CA ALA A 344 -7.31 40.28 18.16
C ALA A 344 -6.10 40.86 18.90
N LYS A 345 -5.19 41.52 18.17
CA LYS A 345 -4.15 42.43 18.73
C LYS A 345 -3.33 43.19 17.69
N ILE A 346 -3.94 43.65 16.58
CA ILE A 346 -3.33 44.72 15.76
C ILE A 346 -4.47 45.60 15.22
N LYS A 347 -5.04 46.43 16.10
CA LYS A 347 -5.82 47.61 15.71
C LYS A 347 -5.93 48.58 16.89
N GLU A 348 -4.77 48.98 17.41
CA GLU A 348 -4.62 50.22 18.16
C GLU A 348 -3.14 50.59 18.13
N LYS A 349 -2.88 51.87 17.84
CA LYS A 349 -1.58 52.47 17.44
C LYS A 349 -1.29 52.48 15.94
N MET A 350 -2.04 53.30 15.22
CA MET A 350 -1.41 54.29 14.36
C MET A 350 -2.03 55.63 14.72
N ASP A 351 -1.17 56.54 15.17
CA ASP A 351 -1.39 57.99 15.16
C ASP A 351 -1.75 58.48 13.75
#